data_AF-A0A960T4Q8-F1
#
_entry.id   AF-A0A960T4Q8-F1
#
_cell.length_a   1.000
_cell.length_b   1.000
_cell.length_c   1.000
_cell.angle_alpha   90.00
_cell.angle_beta   90.00
_cell.angle_gamma   90.00
#
_symmetry.space_group_name_H-M   'P 1'
#
loop_
_entity.id
_entity.type
_entity.pdbx_description
1 polymer ?
#
loop_
_entity_poly.entity_id
_entity_poly.type
_entity_poly.pdbx_seq_one_letter_code
_entity_poly.pdbx_strand_id
1 'polypeptide(L)'
;MDPEQPDFAALPHMVRGDDSGTEGPVFRYRRLIAPGDLVYRVGLSENLAAWDWSGLRLEEIGTPSPSGDGLTEEVTVRIKPSSGPVPEKAFFRVHVLIPPTDSDNDGIPDEWELEEFGTIDEVSAATDDGGSGIPDLLKYAFGMDPDSPEPGRMPRIWMDSASPQPEPRFQYTRLLSPGLLVYQIGVSNDLEHWDWSGRQVIEVGNPTPLGDGRTETVTVALLPQEGEAVGGRFLRLRVLGGR
;
A
#
# COMPACT_ATOMS: atom_id res chain seq x y z
N MET A 1 -33.93 26.52 14.01
CA MET A 1 -32.83 25.55 13.98
C MET A 1 -31.89 26.05 12.91
N ASP A 2 -30.69 26.45 13.31
CA ASP A 2 -29.71 27.07 12.44
C ASP A 2 -29.03 25.99 11.58
N PRO A 3 -29.25 25.94 10.25
CA PRO A 3 -28.76 24.87 9.42
C PRO A 3 -27.50 25.32 8.69
N GLU A 4 -26.38 25.62 9.37
CA GLU A 4 -25.13 25.93 8.65
C GLU A 4 -23.83 25.98 9.48
N GLN A 5 -23.78 25.49 10.72
CA GLN A 5 -22.48 25.29 11.37
C GLN A 5 -21.86 23.97 10.90
N PRO A 6 -20.69 24.01 10.23
CA PRO A 6 -19.98 22.78 9.89
C PRO A 6 -19.66 22.04 11.19
N ASP A 7 -20.04 20.76 11.24
CA ASP A 7 -19.64 19.86 12.31
C ASP A 7 -18.14 19.62 12.19
N PHE A 8 -17.32 20.46 12.82
CA PHE A 8 -15.88 20.31 12.81
C PHE A 8 -15.43 19.00 13.48
N ALA A 9 -16.28 18.37 14.31
CA ALA A 9 -16.03 17.04 14.84
C ALA A 9 -16.18 15.95 13.77
N ALA A 10 -16.72 16.27 12.58
CA ALA A 10 -16.78 15.37 11.43
C ALA A 10 -15.49 15.35 10.60
N LEU A 11 -14.60 16.33 10.77
CA LEU A 11 -13.36 16.38 10.01
C LEU A 11 -12.32 15.41 10.58
N PRO A 12 -11.46 14.83 9.73
CA PRO A 12 -10.34 14.06 10.20
C PRO A 12 -9.41 14.91 11.08
N HIS A 13 -9.07 14.42 12.26
CA HIS A 13 -8.30 15.18 13.25
C HIS A 13 -7.45 14.29 14.14
N MET A 14 -6.40 14.89 14.73
CA MET A 14 -5.56 14.25 15.73
C MET A 14 -6.16 14.43 17.13
N VAL A 15 -6.15 13.36 17.91
CA VAL A 15 -6.48 13.38 19.33
C VAL A 15 -5.24 12.98 20.12
N ARG A 16 -4.90 13.76 21.16
CA ARG A 16 -3.79 13.42 22.05
C ARG A 16 -4.13 12.14 22.82
N GLY A 17 -3.12 11.30 23.02
CA GLY A 17 -3.21 10.16 23.93
C GLY A 17 -3.53 10.60 25.37
N ASP A 18 -3.93 9.65 26.20
CA ASP A 18 -4.22 9.93 27.59
C ASP A 18 -2.95 10.30 28.40
N ASP A 19 -3.13 11.07 29.47
CA ASP A 19 -2.01 11.51 30.34
C ASP A 19 -1.31 10.35 31.08
N SER A 20 -1.80 9.12 30.93
CA SER A 20 -1.19 7.91 31.49
C SER A 20 0.09 7.49 30.77
N GLY A 21 0.33 8.02 29.56
CA GLY A 21 1.50 7.70 28.74
C GLY A 21 1.46 6.32 28.10
N THR A 22 0.33 5.61 28.21
CA THR A 22 0.19 4.23 27.73
C THR A 22 -0.36 4.16 26.30
N GLU A 23 -1.09 5.18 25.85
CA GLU A 23 -1.58 5.29 24.47
C GLU A 23 -0.97 6.50 23.77
N GLY A 24 -0.30 6.27 22.63
CA GLY A 24 0.21 7.34 21.77
C GLY A 24 -0.92 8.17 21.13
N PRO A 25 -0.59 9.29 20.45
CA PRO A 25 -1.59 10.08 19.74
C PRO A 25 -2.31 9.25 18.69
N VAL A 26 -3.61 9.50 18.54
CA VAL A 26 -4.47 8.78 17.58
C VAL A 26 -5.03 9.74 16.54
N PHE A 27 -5.28 9.23 15.35
CA PHE A 27 -5.95 9.93 14.27
C PHE A 27 -7.37 9.40 14.13
N ARG A 28 -8.34 10.30 14.05
CA ARG A 28 -9.77 9.97 13.90
C ARG A 28 -10.30 10.49 12.58
N TYR A 29 -11.18 9.72 11.96
CA TYR A 29 -11.91 10.11 10.76
C TYR A 29 -13.26 9.42 10.68
N ARG A 30 -14.20 9.98 9.91
CA ARG A 30 -15.50 9.33 9.64
C ARG A 30 -15.48 8.60 8.30
N ARG A 31 -16.15 7.45 8.25
CA ARG A 31 -16.46 6.72 7.01
C ARG A 31 -17.94 6.32 6.98
N LEU A 32 -18.45 5.97 5.80
CA LEU A 32 -19.80 5.44 5.68
C LEU A 32 -19.93 4.06 6.33
N ILE A 33 -21.04 3.81 7.02
CA ILE A 33 -21.39 2.50 7.60
C ILE A 33 -21.65 1.47 6.48
N ALA A 34 -22.23 1.92 5.37
CA ALA A 34 -22.44 1.14 4.15
C ALA A 34 -21.79 1.86 2.97
N PRO A 35 -20.47 1.71 2.77
CA PRO A 35 -19.71 2.51 1.81
C PRO A 35 -19.94 2.12 0.34
N GLY A 36 -20.64 1.01 0.07
CA GLY A 36 -20.65 0.40 -1.26
C GLY A 36 -19.21 0.01 -1.62
N ASP A 37 -18.75 0.47 -2.79
CA ASP A 37 -17.41 0.20 -3.27
C ASP A 37 -16.35 1.12 -2.62
N LEU A 38 -16.73 2.18 -1.91
CA LEU A 38 -15.75 3.15 -1.40
C LEU A 38 -14.77 2.51 -0.41
N VAL A 39 -13.48 2.71 -0.67
CA VAL A 39 -12.37 2.27 0.19
C VAL A 39 -11.72 3.49 0.86
N TYR A 40 -11.60 3.45 2.18
CA TYR A 40 -10.92 4.49 2.96
C TYR A 40 -9.49 4.04 3.27
N ARG A 41 -8.49 4.80 2.83
CA ARG A 41 -7.07 4.57 3.15
C ARG A 41 -6.50 5.73 3.93
N VAL A 42 -5.79 5.42 5.02
CA VAL A 42 -5.07 6.41 5.82
C VAL A 42 -3.60 6.42 5.41
N GLY A 43 -3.09 7.60 5.08
CA GLY A 43 -1.70 7.84 4.74
C GLY A 43 -0.96 8.46 5.90
N LEU A 44 0.30 8.05 6.08
CA LEU A 44 1.21 8.58 7.09
C LEU A 44 2.37 9.32 6.40
N SER A 45 2.73 10.49 6.89
CA SER A 45 3.89 11.25 6.42
C SER A 45 4.66 11.81 7.60
N GLU A 46 5.98 11.93 7.46
CA GLU A 46 6.84 12.57 8.47
C GLU A 46 7.23 14.00 8.05
N ASN A 47 6.95 14.39 6.79
CA ASN A 47 7.47 15.63 6.20
C ASN A 47 6.49 16.35 5.24
N LEU A 48 5.23 15.89 5.13
CA LEU A 48 4.19 16.37 4.20
C LEU A 48 4.47 16.18 2.70
N ALA A 49 5.70 15.86 2.30
CA ALA A 49 6.09 15.65 0.91
C ALA A 49 5.90 14.19 0.46
N ALA A 50 6.33 13.25 1.29
CA ALA A 50 6.23 11.83 1.03
C ALA A 50 5.22 11.17 1.95
N TRP A 51 4.44 10.22 1.42
CA TRP A 51 3.34 9.60 2.14
C TRP A 51 3.37 8.09 1.98
N ASP A 52 3.38 7.38 3.10
CA ASP A 52 3.17 5.94 3.19
C ASP A 52 1.67 5.64 3.20
N TRP A 53 1.21 4.93 2.17
CA TRP A 53 -0.17 4.49 1.98
C TRP A 53 -0.37 2.99 2.18
N SER A 54 0.67 2.28 2.57
CA SER A 54 0.66 0.82 2.69
C SER A 54 -0.26 0.34 3.81
N GLY A 55 -0.52 1.20 4.81
CA GLY A 55 -1.22 0.83 6.04
C GLY A 55 -0.40 -0.08 6.97
N LEU A 56 0.82 -0.47 6.58
CA LEU A 56 1.62 -1.42 7.35
C LEU A 56 2.05 -0.84 8.70
N ARG A 57 2.29 0.47 8.77
CA ARG A 57 2.65 1.18 10.01
C ARG A 57 1.45 1.58 10.87
N LEU A 58 0.22 1.42 10.37
CA LEU A 58 -1.00 1.86 11.05
C LEU A 58 -1.82 0.68 11.55
N GLU A 59 -2.51 0.85 12.66
CA GLU A 59 -3.55 -0.06 13.16
C GLU A 59 -4.80 0.72 13.56
N GLU A 60 -5.96 0.13 13.27
CA GLU A 60 -7.25 0.58 13.80
C GLU A 60 -7.38 0.12 15.24
N ILE A 61 -7.81 1.01 16.14
CA ILE A 61 -7.98 0.71 17.56
C ILE A 61 -9.47 0.73 17.90
N GLY A 62 -9.90 -0.34 18.58
CA GLY A 62 -11.27 -0.50 19.00
C GLY A 62 -12.18 -0.81 17.81
N THR A 63 -13.48 -0.84 18.09
CA THR A 63 -14.52 -0.96 17.07
C THR A 63 -14.96 0.44 16.64
N PRO A 64 -15.15 0.71 15.33
CA PRO A 64 -15.76 1.94 14.86
C PRO A 64 -17.05 2.26 15.61
N SER A 65 -17.27 3.53 15.92
CA SER A 65 -18.44 3.98 16.68
C SER A 65 -19.39 4.78 15.81
N PRO A 66 -20.71 4.47 15.77
CA PRO A 66 -21.66 5.23 14.97
C PRO A 66 -21.68 6.72 15.38
N SER A 67 -21.68 7.61 14.38
CA SER A 67 -21.65 9.06 14.61
C SER A 67 -23.02 9.64 15.02
N GLY A 68 -24.06 8.80 15.06
CA GLY A 68 -25.43 9.18 15.43
C GLY A 68 -26.27 9.76 14.28
N ASP A 69 -25.67 10.01 13.11
CA ASP A 69 -26.35 10.45 11.89
C ASP A 69 -27.01 9.30 11.10
N GLY A 70 -26.77 8.05 11.50
CA GLY A 70 -27.26 6.83 10.84
C GLY A 70 -26.56 6.52 9.50
N LEU A 71 -25.55 7.29 9.11
CA LEU A 71 -24.83 7.15 7.84
C LEU A 71 -23.35 6.85 8.03
N THR A 72 -22.73 7.44 9.06
CA THR A 72 -21.28 7.39 9.26
C THR A 72 -20.89 6.80 10.61
N GLU A 73 -19.68 6.25 10.65
CA GLU A 73 -19.00 5.78 11.85
C GLU A 73 -17.63 6.46 11.97
N GLU A 74 -17.21 6.73 13.20
CA GLU A 74 -15.88 7.23 13.53
C GLU A 74 -14.92 6.06 13.72
N VAL A 75 -13.79 6.15 13.02
CA VAL A 75 -12.69 5.20 13.06
C VAL A 75 -11.50 5.85 13.74
N THR A 76 -10.84 5.11 14.65
CA THR A 76 -9.63 5.55 15.33
C THR A 76 -8.45 4.72 14.88
N VAL A 77 -7.37 5.37 14.44
CA VAL A 77 -6.13 4.71 14.03
C VAL A 77 -4.92 5.27 14.77
N ARG A 78 -3.90 4.45 14.95
CA ARG A 78 -2.58 4.90 15.44
C ARG A 78 -1.44 4.28 14.65
N ILE A 79 -0.25 4.85 14.85
CA ILE A 79 1.00 4.21 14.46
C ILE A 79 1.22 2.99 15.36
N LYS A 80 1.45 1.82 14.77
CA LYS A 80 1.75 0.58 15.49
C LYS A 80 2.98 0.77 16.38
N PRO A 81 2.92 0.43 17.68
CA PRO A 81 4.08 0.51 18.56
C PRO A 81 5.27 -0.33 18.07
N SER A 82 5.01 -1.40 17.30
CA SER A 82 6.02 -2.28 16.72
C SER A 82 6.66 -1.76 15.43
N SER A 83 6.20 -0.63 14.88
CA SER A 83 6.71 -0.07 13.62
C SER A 83 8.00 0.75 13.76
N GLY A 84 8.64 0.68 14.93
CA GLY A 84 9.82 1.47 15.28
C GLY A 84 9.48 2.68 16.16
N PRO A 85 10.46 3.58 16.40
CA PRO A 85 10.23 4.77 17.19
C PRO A 85 9.14 5.64 16.55
N VAL A 86 8.26 6.20 17.40
CA VAL A 86 7.27 7.18 16.96
C VAL A 86 8.03 8.40 16.41
N PRO A 87 7.76 8.83 15.17
CA PRO A 87 8.49 9.93 14.56
C PRO A 87 8.20 11.23 15.32
N GLU A 88 9.18 12.13 15.36
CA GLU A 88 9.05 13.45 16.01
C GLU A 88 7.89 14.26 15.41
N LYS A 89 7.61 14.04 14.12
CA LYS A 89 6.47 14.61 13.40
C LYS A 89 5.75 13.50 12.64
N ALA A 90 4.43 13.47 12.78
CA ALA A 90 3.55 12.60 12.01
C ALA A 90 2.39 13.42 11.46
N PHE A 91 2.10 13.24 10.19
CA PHE A 91 0.98 13.83 9.48
C PHE A 91 0.12 12.69 8.93
N PHE A 92 -1.19 12.86 9.04
CA PHE A 92 -2.17 11.88 8.59
C PHE A 92 -3.07 12.50 7.53
N ARG A 93 -3.48 11.69 6.57
CA ARG A 93 -4.53 12.07 5.61
C ARG A 93 -5.39 10.85 5.29
N VAL A 94 -6.64 11.08 4.95
CA VAL A 94 -7.54 10.04 4.45
C VAL A 94 -7.73 10.23 2.96
N HIS A 95 -7.53 9.17 2.19
CA HIS A 95 -8.04 9.06 0.84
C HIS A 95 -9.31 8.22 0.85
N VAL A 96 -10.32 8.72 0.13
CA VAL A 96 -11.50 7.96 -0.21
C VAL A 96 -11.32 7.56 -1.67
N LEU A 97 -11.23 6.26 -1.91
CA LEU A 97 -10.98 5.67 -3.21
C LEU A 97 -12.25 4.97 -3.68
N ILE A 98 -12.47 4.98 -4.98
CA ILE A 98 -13.37 4.04 -5.65
C ILE A 98 -12.43 2.98 -6.25
N PRO A 99 -12.51 1.72 -5.84
CA PRO A 99 -11.74 0.67 -6.46
C PRO A 99 -12.20 0.52 -7.92
N PRO A 100 -11.29 0.16 -8.82
CA PRO A 100 -11.68 -0.17 -10.19
C PRO A 100 -12.73 -1.29 -10.19
N THR A 101 -13.70 -1.18 -11.09
CA THR A 101 -14.65 -2.26 -11.39
C THR A 101 -13.92 -3.36 -12.17
N ASP A 102 -14.27 -4.60 -11.88
CA ASP A 102 -13.81 -5.83 -12.55
C ASP A 102 -15.07 -6.70 -12.76
N SER A 103 -15.76 -6.44 -13.87
CA SER A 103 -17.12 -6.93 -14.14
C SER A 103 -17.14 -8.42 -14.47
N ASP A 104 -16.08 -8.93 -15.09
CA ASP A 104 -15.96 -10.34 -15.47
C ASP A 104 -15.17 -11.18 -14.43
N ASN A 105 -14.61 -10.52 -13.40
CA ASN A 105 -13.93 -11.08 -12.22
C ASN A 105 -12.65 -11.85 -12.56
N ASP A 106 -11.91 -11.37 -13.54
CA ASP A 106 -10.71 -12.01 -14.03
C ASP A 106 -9.42 -11.49 -13.36
N GLY A 107 -9.55 -10.46 -12.51
CA GLY A 107 -8.48 -9.82 -11.76
C GLY A 107 -7.86 -8.59 -12.44
N ILE A 108 -8.43 -8.13 -13.55
CA ILE A 108 -8.05 -6.91 -14.26
C ILE A 108 -9.19 -5.88 -14.17
N PRO A 109 -8.88 -4.59 -13.99
CA PRO A 109 -9.88 -3.53 -14.06
C PRO A 109 -10.50 -3.32 -15.43
N ASP A 110 -11.84 -3.25 -15.49
CA ASP A 110 -12.62 -2.87 -16.67
C ASP A 110 -12.08 -1.60 -17.34
N GLU A 111 -11.74 -0.58 -16.55
CA GLU A 111 -11.24 0.70 -17.08
C GLU A 111 -9.91 0.51 -17.83
N TRP A 112 -9.02 -0.33 -17.31
CA TRP A 112 -7.76 -0.60 -17.97
C TRP A 112 -7.98 -1.46 -19.20
N GLU A 113 -8.84 -2.48 -19.14
CA GLU A 113 -9.12 -3.29 -20.33
C GLU A 113 -9.78 -2.49 -21.45
N LEU A 114 -10.73 -1.62 -21.12
CA LEU A 114 -11.38 -0.73 -22.08
C LEU A 114 -10.41 0.32 -22.65
N GLU A 115 -9.46 0.80 -21.84
CA GLU A 115 -8.42 1.75 -22.29
C GLU A 115 -7.46 1.08 -23.29
N GLU A 116 -6.99 -0.13 -22.99
CA GLU A 116 -5.92 -0.80 -23.74
C GLU A 116 -6.45 -1.68 -24.89
N PHE A 117 -7.57 -2.40 -24.68
CA PHE A 117 -8.11 -3.40 -25.61
C PHE A 117 -9.48 -3.02 -26.18
N GLY A 118 -10.20 -2.09 -25.55
CA GLY A 118 -11.53 -1.64 -25.99
C GLY A 118 -12.68 -2.60 -25.67
N THR A 119 -12.40 -3.66 -24.91
CA THR A 119 -13.38 -4.62 -24.37
C THR A 119 -12.93 -5.09 -22.98
N ILE A 120 -13.80 -5.77 -22.24
CA ILE A 120 -13.55 -6.29 -20.87
C ILE A 120 -13.43 -7.82 -20.84
N ASP A 121 -13.12 -8.44 -21.98
CA ASP A 121 -13.12 -9.91 -22.11
C ASP A 121 -11.98 -10.44 -23.01
N GLU A 122 -10.97 -9.61 -23.28
CA GLU A 122 -9.82 -9.97 -24.13
C GLU A 122 -8.67 -10.58 -23.31
N VAL A 123 -8.38 -10.02 -22.14
CA VAL A 123 -7.26 -10.40 -21.28
C VAL A 123 -7.76 -10.96 -19.96
N SER A 124 -6.85 -11.35 -19.07
CA SER A 124 -7.12 -11.63 -17.66
C SER A 124 -5.86 -11.52 -16.83
N ALA A 125 -5.96 -11.71 -15.52
CA ALA A 125 -4.79 -11.63 -14.66
C ALA A 125 -3.64 -12.58 -15.05
N ALA A 126 -3.95 -13.69 -15.74
CA ALA A 126 -2.99 -14.72 -16.13
C ALA A 126 -2.60 -14.70 -17.61
N THR A 127 -3.24 -13.90 -18.46
CA THR A 127 -2.84 -13.78 -19.87
C THR A 127 -1.49 -13.08 -19.97
N ASP A 128 -0.78 -13.32 -21.06
CA ASP A 128 0.42 -12.59 -21.47
C ASP A 128 0.18 -12.15 -22.90
N ASP A 129 -0.74 -11.20 -23.04
CA ASP A 129 -1.03 -10.62 -24.35
C ASP A 129 0.28 -10.04 -24.96
N GLY A 130 0.47 -10.21 -26.26
CA GLY A 130 1.74 -9.85 -26.91
C GLY A 130 2.95 -10.77 -26.62
N GLY A 131 2.85 -11.76 -25.71
CA GLY A 131 3.85 -12.82 -25.53
C GLY A 131 5.20 -12.36 -24.97
N SER A 132 5.17 -11.36 -24.09
CA SER A 132 6.37 -10.75 -23.48
C SER A 132 6.99 -11.58 -22.35
N GLY A 133 6.27 -12.59 -21.86
CA GLY A 133 6.57 -13.34 -20.65
C GLY A 133 6.16 -12.63 -19.35
N ILE A 134 5.45 -11.50 -19.45
CA ILE A 134 4.95 -10.72 -18.31
C ILE A 134 3.42 -10.80 -18.31
N PRO A 135 2.80 -11.41 -17.29
CA PRO A 135 1.35 -11.48 -17.22
C PRO A 135 0.68 -10.09 -17.19
N ASP A 136 -0.51 -9.96 -17.76
CA ASP A 136 -1.24 -8.70 -17.90
C ASP A 136 -1.56 -8.07 -16.53
N LEU A 137 -1.78 -8.87 -15.47
CA LEU A 137 -1.88 -8.35 -14.10
C LEU A 137 -0.62 -7.58 -13.68
N LEU A 138 0.56 -8.07 -14.02
CA LEU A 138 1.81 -7.39 -13.69
C LEU A 138 2.03 -6.16 -14.56
N LYS A 139 1.60 -6.19 -15.83
CA LYS A 139 1.63 -5.01 -16.69
C LYS A 139 0.76 -3.90 -16.10
N TYR A 140 -0.49 -4.20 -15.76
CA TYR A 140 -1.38 -3.27 -15.06
C TYR A 140 -0.78 -2.79 -13.73
N ALA A 141 -0.35 -3.72 -12.85
CA ALA A 141 0.14 -3.39 -11.53
C ALA A 141 1.43 -2.54 -11.52
N PHE A 142 2.21 -2.58 -12.59
CA PHE A 142 3.43 -1.79 -12.74
C PHE A 142 3.28 -0.62 -13.73
N GLY A 143 2.06 -0.38 -14.24
CA GLY A 143 1.76 0.67 -15.22
C GLY A 143 2.59 0.55 -16.49
N MET A 144 2.76 -0.69 -16.98
CA MET A 144 3.40 -0.97 -18.27
C MET A 144 2.37 -0.89 -19.39
N ASP A 145 2.83 -0.47 -20.56
CA ASP A 145 2.13 -0.64 -21.83
C ASP A 145 1.98 -2.15 -22.15
N PRO A 146 0.77 -2.65 -22.48
CA PRO A 146 0.53 -4.06 -22.78
C PRO A 146 1.28 -4.59 -24.01
N ASP A 147 1.40 -3.76 -25.06
CA ASP A 147 2.02 -4.07 -26.35
C ASP A 147 3.54 -3.92 -26.30
N SER A 148 4.03 -3.00 -25.46
CA SER A 148 5.45 -2.72 -25.30
C SER A 148 5.85 -2.63 -23.83
N PRO A 149 5.75 -3.74 -23.06
CA PRO A 149 6.03 -3.71 -21.64
C PRO A 149 7.49 -3.39 -21.37
N GLU A 150 7.75 -2.48 -20.43
CA GLU A 150 9.08 -2.04 -20.05
C GLU A 150 9.69 -2.98 -18.99
N PRO A 151 10.61 -3.91 -19.32
CA PRO A 151 11.11 -4.88 -18.33
C PRO A 151 11.90 -4.21 -17.19
N GLY A 152 12.35 -2.97 -17.40
CA GLY A 152 12.99 -2.14 -16.37
C GLY A 152 12.08 -1.77 -15.20
N ARG A 153 10.75 -1.86 -15.36
CA ARG A 153 9.76 -1.66 -14.28
C ARG A 153 9.56 -2.91 -13.41
N MET A 154 10.09 -4.07 -13.82
CA MET A 154 10.05 -5.29 -13.02
C MET A 154 10.88 -5.16 -11.74
N PRO A 155 10.56 -5.95 -10.70
CA PRO A 155 11.31 -5.90 -9.45
C PRO A 155 12.78 -6.27 -9.65
N ARG A 156 13.67 -5.55 -8.97
CA ARG A 156 15.12 -5.76 -9.04
C ARG A 156 15.77 -5.76 -7.67
N ILE A 157 16.87 -6.50 -7.55
CA ILE A 157 17.69 -6.56 -6.34
C ILE A 157 19.13 -6.11 -6.64
N TRP A 158 19.75 -5.38 -5.72
CA TRP A 158 21.16 -5.00 -5.79
C TRP A 158 21.79 -4.89 -4.40
N MET A 159 23.12 -4.84 -4.35
CA MET A 159 23.85 -4.55 -3.10
C MET A 159 24.15 -3.05 -3.01
N ASP A 160 23.60 -2.41 -1.99
CA ASP A 160 23.95 -1.03 -1.65
C ASP A 160 25.33 -0.99 -1.00
N SER A 161 26.33 -0.63 -1.80
CA SER A 161 27.73 -0.57 -1.38
C SER A 161 28.12 0.79 -0.79
N ALA A 162 27.18 1.73 -0.65
CA ALA A 162 27.44 3.04 -0.06
C ALA A 162 27.54 2.99 1.47
N SER A 163 26.96 1.95 2.10
CA SER A 163 27.09 1.68 3.54
C SER A 163 28.41 0.96 3.85
N PRO A 164 29.03 1.18 5.04
CA PRO A 164 30.20 0.41 5.50
C PRO A 164 29.97 -1.10 5.51
N GLN A 165 28.72 -1.52 5.58
CA GLN A 165 28.29 -2.90 5.44
C GLN A 165 27.33 -2.99 4.25
N PRO A 166 27.70 -3.69 3.15
CA PRO A 166 26.85 -3.79 1.98
C PRO A 166 25.51 -4.45 2.33
N GLU A 167 24.41 -3.79 2.01
CA GLU A 167 23.05 -4.27 2.33
C GLU A 167 22.27 -4.58 1.04
N PRO A 168 21.55 -5.71 0.96
CA PRO A 168 20.69 -5.97 -0.17
C PRO A 168 19.50 -5.00 -0.18
N ARG A 169 19.24 -4.42 -1.35
CA ARG A 169 18.07 -3.58 -1.65
C ARG A 169 17.23 -4.27 -2.68
N PHE A 170 15.92 -4.25 -2.46
CA PHE A 170 14.92 -4.74 -3.41
C PHE A 170 14.01 -3.58 -3.79
N GLN A 171 13.84 -3.33 -5.08
CA GLN A 171 12.96 -2.27 -5.57
C GLN A 171 11.88 -2.87 -6.46
N TYR A 172 10.69 -2.33 -6.36
CA TYR A 172 9.56 -2.67 -7.22
C TYR A 172 8.75 -1.42 -7.55
N THR A 173 8.00 -1.49 -8.65
CA THR A 173 7.04 -0.45 -9.06
C THR A 173 5.67 -0.78 -8.47
N ARG A 174 4.89 0.25 -8.11
CA ARG A 174 3.47 0.10 -7.74
C ARG A 174 2.65 1.27 -8.25
N LEU A 175 1.34 1.06 -8.37
CA LEU A 175 0.38 2.13 -8.64
C LEU A 175 0.30 3.11 -7.45
N LEU A 176 0.15 4.41 -7.74
CA LEU A 176 -0.12 5.46 -6.76
C LEU A 176 -1.50 5.26 -6.10
N SER A 177 -2.45 4.73 -6.87
CA SER A 177 -3.80 4.38 -6.42
C SER A 177 -4.08 2.92 -6.80
N PRO A 178 -3.57 1.95 -6.03
CA PRO A 178 -3.60 0.53 -6.41
C PRO A 178 -4.99 -0.11 -6.29
N GLY A 179 -6.03 0.62 -5.86
CA GLY A 179 -7.36 0.08 -5.65
C GLY A 179 -7.34 -1.08 -4.65
N LEU A 180 -7.66 -2.29 -5.13
CA LEU A 180 -7.62 -3.52 -4.36
C LEU A 180 -6.31 -4.31 -4.50
N LEU A 181 -5.37 -3.86 -5.35
CA LEU A 181 -4.07 -4.53 -5.47
C LEU A 181 -3.28 -4.45 -4.17
N VAL A 182 -2.72 -5.59 -3.78
CA VAL A 182 -1.81 -5.73 -2.65
C VAL A 182 -0.44 -6.21 -3.14
N TYR A 183 0.60 -5.44 -2.81
CA TYR A 183 1.99 -5.77 -3.10
C TYR A 183 2.61 -6.35 -1.83
N GLN A 184 3.02 -7.62 -1.88
CA GLN A 184 3.60 -8.31 -0.73
C GLN A 184 4.97 -8.85 -1.05
N ILE A 185 5.93 -8.53 -0.18
CA ILE A 185 7.28 -9.05 -0.26
C ILE A 185 7.36 -10.28 0.62
N GLY A 186 7.74 -11.39 0.02
CA GLY A 186 8.03 -12.65 0.68
C GLY A 186 9.52 -12.78 0.87
N VAL A 187 9.91 -13.30 2.03
CA VAL A 187 11.30 -13.65 2.33
C VAL A 187 11.40 -15.14 2.61
N SER A 188 12.39 -15.79 2.03
CA SER A 188 12.66 -17.21 2.22
C SER A 188 14.14 -17.45 2.49
N ASN A 189 14.44 -18.54 3.21
CA ASN A 189 15.79 -19.04 3.44
C ASN A 189 16.10 -20.29 2.59
N ASP A 190 15.09 -20.88 1.94
CA ASP A 190 15.17 -22.20 1.29
C ASP A 190 14.41 -22.30 -0.04
N LEU A 191 13.76 -21.22 -0.50
CA LEU A 191 12.86 -21.14 -1.66
C LEU A 191 11.54 -21.92 -1.52
N GLU A 192 11.34 -22.68 -0.45
CA GLU A 192 10.15 -23.49 -0.21
C GLU A 192 9.21 -22.80 0.79
N HIS A 193 9.76 -22.30 1.90
CA HIS A 193 9.01 -21.63 2.96
C HIS A 193 9.17 -20.12 2.84
N TRP A 194 8.05 -19.41 2.71
CA TRP A 194 8.01 -17.97 2.49
C TRP A 194 7.29 -17.26 3.64
N ASP A 195 8.00 -16.33 4.29
CA ASP A 195 7.42 -15.37 5.23
C ASP A 195 6.88 -14.16 4.46
N TRP A 196 5.55 -14.05 4.36
CA TRP A 196 4.83 -12.96 3.73
C TRP A 196 4.34 -11.90 4.71
N SER A 197 4.78 -11.94 5.97
CA SER A 197 4.29 -11.03 7.02
C SER A 197 4.80 -9.59 6.86
N GLY A 198 5.79 -9.37 5.99
CA GLY A 198 6.48 -8.08 5.85
C GLY A 198 7.41 -7.73 7.02
N ARG A 199 7.50 -8.56 8.07
CA ARG A 199 8.30 -8.28 9.28
C ARG A 199 9.81 -8.34 9.07
N GLN A 200 10.26 -8.90 7.95
CA GLN A 200 11.68 -9.07 7.65
C GLN A 200 12.23 -8.00 6.72
N VAL A 201 11.40 -7.03 6.31
CA VAL A 201 11.80 -5.95 5.40
C VAL A 201 11.34 -4.60 5.94
N ILE A 202 12.02 -3.54 5.52
CA ILE A 202 11.65 -2.16 5.81
C ILE A 202 11.78 -1.32 4.54
N GLU A 203 10.83 -0.43 4.28
CA GLU A 203 10.96 0.55 3.19
C GLU A 203 12.13 1.51 3.49
N VAL A 204 12.97 1.76 2.48
CA VAL A 204 14.16 2.61 2.57
C VAL A 204 13.90 3.88 1.76
N GLY A 205 13.93 5.00 2.47
CA GLY A 205 13.62 6.29 1.87
C GLY A 205 12.13 6.39 1.49
N ASN A 206 11.83 7.43 0.72
CA ASN A 206 10.47 7.67 0.25
C ASN A 206 10.26 7.00 -1.10
N PRO A 207 9.05 6.47 -1.37
CA PRO A 207 8.67 6.10 -2.72
C PRO A 207 8.90 7.26 -3.70
N THR A 208 9.41 6.93 -4.89
CA THR A 208 9.80 7.92 -5.89
C THR A 208 8.89 7.82 -7.11
N PRO A 209 8.07 8.85 -7.41
CA PRO A 209 7.19 8.85 -8.58
C PRO A 209 7.98 8.70 -9.89
N LEU A 210 7.44 7.95 -10.86
CA LEU A 210 8.07 7.75 -12.17
C LEU A 210 7.75 8.86 -13.18
N GLY A 211 6.88 9.80 -12.83
CA GLY A 211 6.51 10.94 -13.68
C GLY A 211 5.38 10.66 -14.68
N ASP A 212 4.88 9.43 -14.73
CA ASP A 212 3.72 9.01 -15.52
C ASP A 212 2.37 9.36 -14.85
N GLY A 213 2.39 9.88 -13.62
CA GLY A 213 1.20 10.21 -12.84
C GLY A 213 0.41 8.98 -12.35
N ARG A 214 0.88 7.76 -12.63
CA ARG A 214 0.21 6.49 -12.30
C ARG A 214 1.02 5.67 -11.30
N THR A 215 2.35 5.72 -11.34
CA THR A 215 3.22 4.80 -10.61
C THR A 215 4.36 5.46 -9.84
N GLU A 216 4.87 4.72 -8.86
CA GLU A 216 6.06 5.05 -8.08
C GLU A 216 6.93 3.80 -7.86
N THR A 217 8.22 4.02 -7.62
CA THR A 217 9.12 2.97 -7.16
C THR A 217 9.24 2.96 -5.65
N VAL A 218 9.25 1.77 -5.06
CA VAL A 218 9.45 1.52 -3.64
C VAL A 218 10.72 0.72 -3.47
N THR A 219 11.61 1.17 -2.58
CA THR A 219 12.84 0.43 -2.24
C THR A 219 12.69 -0.14 -0.83
N VAL A 220 13.07 -1.39 -0.62
CA VAL A 220 13.11 -2.03 0.69
C VAL A 220 14.49 -2.61 0.99
N ALA A 221 14.83 -2.64 2.28
CA ALA A 221 15.97 -3.34 2.83
C ALA A 221 15.50 -4.62 3.52
N LEU A 222 16.34 -5.65 3.47
CA LEU A 222 16.21 -6.81 4.33
C LEU A 222 16.71 -6.46 5.73
N LEU A 223 15.93 -6.75 6.77
CA LEU A 223 16.38 -6.59 8.14
C LEU A 223 17.42 -7.66 8.50
N PRO A 224 18.45 -7.29 9.30
CA PRO A 224 19.38 -8.27 9.85
C PRO A 224 18.62 -9.35 10.62
N GLN A 225 19.04 -10.60 10.50
CA GLN A 225 18.55 -11.66 11.39
C GLN A 225 19.33 -11.65 12.70
N GLU A 226 18.63 -11.81 13.81
CA GLU A 226 19.26 -12.13 15.08
C GLU A 226 19.64 -13.62 15.08
N GLY A 227 20.93 -13.95 15.18
CA GLY A 227 21.42 -15.33 15.23
C GLY A 227 22.47 -15.68 14.16
N GLU A 228 22.83 -16.97 14.07
CA GLU A 228 23.79 -17.46 13.06
C GLU A 228 23.30 -17.24 11.63
N ALA A 229 24.25 -16.96 10.73
CA ALA A 229 23.99 -16.67 9.33
C ALA A 229 23.24 -17.82 8.65
N VAL A 230 21.95 -17.61 8.39
CA VAL A 230 21.09 -18.58 7.70
C VAL A 230 21.31 -18.44 6.19
N GLY A 231 22.21 -19.26 5.62
CA GLY A 231 22.28 -19.54 4.18
C GLY A 231 22.08 -18.35 3.23
N GLY A 232 21.54 -18.61 2.04
CA GLY A 232 21.09 -17.57 1.12
C GLY A 232 19.70 -17.07 1.51
N ARG A 233 19.48 -15.75 1.46
CA ARG A 233 18.15 -15.13 1.62
C ARG A 233 17.57 -14.82 0.26
N PHE A 234 16.31 -15.15 0.05
CA PHE A 234 15.58 -14.93 -1.18
C PHE A 234 14.44 -13.94 -0.94
N LEU A 235 14.25 -13.03 -1.89
CA LEU A 235 13.12 -12.11 -1.91
C LEU A 235 12.27 -12.38 -3.15
N ARG A 236 10.96 -12.25 -2.97
CA ARG A 236 10.00 -12.31 -4.07
C ARG A 236 8.90 -11.29 -3.82
N LEU A 237 8.46 -10.62 -4.87
CA LEU A 237 7.23 -9.85 -4.85
C LEU A 237 6.07 -10.72 -5.35
N ARG A 238 4.94 -10.63 -4.68
CA ARG A 238 3.65 -11.06 -5.22
C ARG A 238 2.70 -9.87 -5.29
N VAL A 239 1.95 -9.79 -6.37
CA VAL A 239 0.81 -8.88 -6.54
C VAL A 239 -0.44 -9.72 -6.42
N LEU A 240 -1.38 -9.28 -5.58
CA LEU A 240 -2.67 -9.93 -5.39
C LEU A 240 -3.77 -8.94 -5.78
N GLY A 241 -4.68 -9.36 -6.65
CA GLY A 241 -5.96 -8.66 -6.82
C GLY A 241 -6.83 -8.89 -5.59
N GLY A 242 -7.38 -7.83 -5.02
CA GLY A 242 -8.44 -7.97 -4.02
C GLY A 242 -9.76 -8.17 -4.73
N ARG A 243 -10.49 -9.20 -4.30
CA ARG A 243 -11.87 -9.47 -4.67
C ARG A 243 -12.83 -8.63 -3.83
#